data_AF-A0A935BTH4-F1
#
_entry.id   AF-A0A935BTH4-F1
#
_cell.length_a   1.000
_cell.length_b   1.000
_cell.length_c   1.000
_cell.angle_alpha   90.00
_cell.angle_beta   90.00
_cell.angle_gamma   90.00
#
_symmetry.space_group_name_H-M   'P 1'
#
loop_
_entity.id
_entity.type
_entity.pdbx_description
1 polymer ?
#
loop_
_entity_poly.entity_id
_entity_poly.type
_entity_poly.pdbx_seq_one_letter_code
_entity_poly.pdbx_strand_id
1 'polypeptide(L)'
;MYKQVFILVGVCLATAPLCAADLPPDAAVDLKSPNKTLVPKVVPNSGRLEWVPHDRDLTAWVTLSHADKRAAIRPKKAALTLPLNGDITRGREIAMASARGNCVTCHQLPGDDWPGTVGNSLLQYKKYEYTADRIYQQIYDARIFNPTSVMPPFGSHNLLSDQEIRDLVAYLQSIE
;
A
#
# COMPACT_ATOMS: atom_id res chain seq x y z
N MET A 1 -50.99 -21.51 63.97
CA MET A 1 -49.51 -21.36 63.94
C MET A 1 -49.01 -21.83 62.57
N TYR A 2 -48.93 -20.92 61.59
CA TYR A 2 -48.43 -21.23 60.24
C TYR A 2 -46.94 -20.86 60.18
N LYS A 3 -46.07 -21.85 59.98
CA LYS A 3 -44.63 -21.62 59.78
C LYS A 3 -44.39 -21.28 58.31
N GLN A 4 -44.00 -20.04 58.04
CA GLN A 4 -43.46 -19.63 56.74
C GLN A 4 -42.06 -20.25 56.58
N VAL A 5 -41.88 -21.05 55.53
CA VAL A 5 -40.57 -21.56 55.11
C VAL A 5 -40.06 -20.64 54.01
N PHE A 6 -39.07 -19.82 54.32
CA PHE A 6 -38.33 -19.03 53.33
C PHE A 6 -37.40 -19.98 52.55
N ILE A 7 -37.69 -20.18 51.27
CA ILE A 7 -36.75 -20.85 50.34
C ILE A 7 -35.76 -19.77 49.88
N LEU A 8 -34.56 -19.80 50.45
CA LEU A 8 -33.40 -19.06 49.95
C LEU A 8 -32.95 -19.73 48.64
N VAL A 9 -33.31 -19.14 47.50
CA VAL A 9 -32.69 -19.47 46.21
C VAL A 9 -31.29 -18.85 46.24
N GLY A 10 -30.30 -19.63 46.64
CA GLY A 10 -28.90 -19.28 46.49
C GLY A 10 -28.54 -19.28 45.00
N VAL A 11 -28.48 -18.09 44.39
CA VAL A 11 -27.86 -17.91 43.09
C VAL A 11 -26.37 -18.18 43.27
N CYS A 12 -25.95 -19.39 42.95
CA CYS A 12 -24.55 -19.73 42.83
C CYS A 12 -24.04 -19.07 41.55
N LEU A 13 -23.53 -17.84 41.67
CA LEU A 13 -22.69 -17.22 40.64
C LEU A 13 -21.41 -18.04 40.55
N ALA A 14 -21.45 -19.11 39.76
CA ALA A 14 -20.25 -19.75 39.29
C ALA A 14 -19.50 -18.72 38.43
N THR A 15 -18.54 -18.03 39.03
CA THR A 15 -17.49 -17.33 38.30
C THR A 15 -16.68 -18.41 37.60
N ALA A 16 -17.13 -18.87 36.43
CA ALA A 16 -16.25 -19.54 35.51
C ALA A 16 -15.10 -18.57 35.25
N PRO A 17 -13.83 -18.94 35.46
CA PRO A 17 -12.75 -18.12 34.95
C PRO A 17 -12.99 -18.01 33.45
N LEU A 18 -13.19 -16.79 32.96
CA LEU A 18 -13.05 -16.51 31.54
C LEU A 18 -11.61 -16.87 31.21
N CYS A 19 -11.35 -18.12 30.83
CA CYS A 19 -10.09 -18.53 30.22
C CYS A 19 -10.08 -18.01 28.78
N ALA A 20 -10.28 -16.71 28.60
CA ALA A 20 -9.67 -16.03 27.49
C ALA A 20 -8.21 -15.89 27.91
N ALA A 21 -7.37 -16.85 27.49
CA ALA A 21 -5.94 -16.59 27.49
C ALA A 21 -5.75 -15.34 26.63
N ASP A 22 -5.39 -14.22 27.25
CA ASP A 22 -5.11 -12.99 26.55
C ASP A 22 -4.13 -13.31 25.42
N LEU A 23 -4.54 -13.04 24.18
CA LEU A 23 -3.65 -13.19 23.05
C LEU A 23 -2.41 -12.34 23.36
N PRO A 24 -1.20 -12.91 23.25
CA PRO A 24 0.00 -12.17 23.58
C PRO A 24 0.10 -10.95 22.65
N PRO A 25 0.78 -9.86 23.06
CA PRO A 25 0.86 -8.61 22.29
C PRO A 25 1.40 -8.79 20.86
N ASP A 26 2.10 -9.90 20.62
CA ASP A 26 2.72 -10.32 19.37
C ASP A 26 1.98 -11.50 18.69
N ALA A 27 0.73 -11.77 19.07
CA ALA A 27 -0.13 -12.71 18.37
C ALA A 27 -0.14 -12.35 16.87
N ALA A 28 0.29 -13.30 16.02
CA ALA A 28 0.53 -13.16 14.58
C ALA A 28 1.93 -12.65 14.13
N VAL A 29 2.88 -12.40 15.02
CA VAL A 29 4.27 -12.02 14.67
C VAL A 29 5.23 -13.19 14.91
N ASP A 30 5.97 -13.61 13.89
CA ASP A 30 7.03 -14.61 14.07
C ASP A 30 8.34 -13.93 14.49
N LEU A 31 8.70 -14.03 15.78
CA LEU A 31 9.98 -13.50 16.28
C LEU A 31 11.21 -14.14 15.60
N LYS A 32 11.06 -15.35 15.02
CA LYS A 32 12.13 -16.03 14.27
C LYS A 32 12.19 -15.61 12.81
N SER A 33 11.10 -15.04 12.28
CA SER A 33 10.97 -14.57 10.91
C SER A 33 10.43 -13.13 10.92
N PRO A 34 11.27 -12.10 11.11
CA PRO A 34 10.84 -10.74 11.43
C PRO A 34 9.92 -10.06 10.40
N ASN A 35 9.85 -10.60 9.18
CA ASN A 35 8.99 -10.08 8.11
C ASN A 35 7.80 -11.00 7.78
N LYS A 36 7.56 -12.06 8.56
CA LYS A 36 6.54 -13.07 8.26
C LYS A 36 5.54 -13.15 9.39
N THR A 37 4.26 -13.29 9.02
CA THR A 37 3.17 -13.37 9.99
C THR A 37 2.84 -14.83 10.31
N LEU A 38 2.49 -15.07 11.57
CA LEU A 38 1.89 -16.32 12.02
C LEU A 38 0.38 -16.28 11.79
N VAL A 39 -0.22 -17.43 11.51
CA VAL A 39 -1.68 -17.58 11.45
C VAL A 39 -2.17 -18.53 12.54
N PRO A 40 -3.24 -18.17 13.27
CA PRO A 40 -3.85 -19.09 14.22
C PRO A 40 -4.62 -20.18 13.47
N LYS A 41 -4.22 -21.42 13.69
CA LYS A 41 -4.91 -22.63 13.26
C LYS A 41 -5.70 -23.19 14.44
N VAL A 42 -7.01 -23.28 14.29
CA VAL A 42 -7.88 -23.86 15.33
C VAL A 42 -7.64 -25.37 15.40
N VAL A 43 -7.33 -25.88 16.59
CA VAL A 43 -7.26 -27.32 16.85
C VAL A 43 -8.67 -27.79 17.25
N PRO A 44 -9.34 -28.63 16.44
CA PRO A 44 -10.74 -29.02 16.68
C PRO A 44 -10.95 -29.61 18.08
N ASN A 45 -12.07 -29.25 18.72
CA ASN A 45 -12.53 -29.78 20.01
C ASN A 45 -11.55 -29.61 21.19
N SER A 46 -10.52 -28.77 21.06
CA SER A 46 -9.47 -28.63 22.09
C SER A 46 -9.51 -27.31 22.86
N GLY A 47 -10.20 -26.30 22.34
CA GLY A 47 -10.14 -24.93 22.85
C GLY A 47 -8.77 -24.25 22.65
N ARG A 48 -7.88 -24.83 21.82
CA ARG A 48 -6.50 -24.35 21.60
C ARG A 48 -6.27 -23.87 20.17
N LEU A 49 -5.35 -22.92 20.03
CA LEU A 49 -4.80 -22.45 18.77
C LEU A 49 -3.37 -22.97 18.61
N GLU A 50 -3.04 -23.42 17.40
CA GLU A 50 -1.67 -23.65 16.94
C GLU A 50 -1.25 -22.51 16.01
N TRP A 51 0.01 -22.09 16.05
CA TRP A 51 0.50 -21.00 15.19
C TRP A 51 1.26 -21.58 14.00
N VAL A 52 0.77 -21.32 12.79
CA VAL A 52 1.44 -21.74 11.55
C VAL A 52 2.45 -20.66 11.13
N PRO A 53 3.74 -21.00 10.88
CA PRO A 53 4.83 -20.01 10.71
C PRO A 53 4.79 -19.10 9.48
N HIS A 54 3.95 -19.37 8.48
CA HIS A 54 4.05 -18.73 7.17
C HIS A 54 2.66 -18.55 6.55
N ASP A 55 2.16 -17.32 6.55
CA ASP A 55 1.04 -16.92 5.69
C ASP A 55 1.44 -15.79 4.74
N ARG A 56 2.00 -14.68 5.27
CA ARG A 56 2.40 -13.53 4.45
C ARG A 56 3.86 -13.19 4.65
N ASP A 57 4.58 -13.04 3.53
CA ASP A 57 5.91 -12.44 3.50
C ASP A 57 5.77 -10.93 3.26
N LEU A 58 6.01 -10.15 4.31
CA LEU A 58 5.94 -8.71 4.30
C LEU A 58 7.28 -8.06 3.93
N THR A 59 8.27 -8.83 3.45
CA THR A 59 9.59 -8.30 3.08
C THR A 59 9.48 -7.19 2.02
N ALA A 60 8.53 -7.30 1.10
CA ALA A 60 8.28 -6.29 0.07
C ALA A 60 7.52 -5.06 0.58
N TRP A 61 6.81 -5.17 1.72
CA TRP A 61 5.90 -4.16 2.24
C TRP A 61 6.50 -3.52 3.49
N VAL A 62 7.34 -2.51 3.29
CA VAL A 62 7.88 -1.71 4.39
C VAL A 62 6.74 -0.92 5.03
N THR A 63 6.65 -0.96 6.35
CA THR A 63 5.62 -0.25 7.10
C THR A 63 6.18 1.03 7.71
N LEU A 64 5.33 2.02 7.96
CA LEU A 64 5.70 3.22 8.72
C LEU A 64 5.69 2.98 10.24
N SER A 65 5.71 1.72 10.68
CA SER A 65 5.75 1.39 12.11
C SER A 65 7.09 1.80 12.71
N HIS A 66 7.06 2.37 13.92
CA HIS A 66 8.28 2.67 14.69
C HIS A 66 9.15 1.43 14.94
N ALA A 67 8.54 0.23 14.89
CA ALA A 67 9.22 -1.05 15.03
C ALA A 67 9.91 -1.51 13.74
N ASP A 68 9.55 -0.96 12.57
CA ASP A 68 10.16 -1.32 11.30
C ASP A 68 11.51 -0.59 11.14
N LYS A 69 12.61 -1.35 11.27
CA LYS A 69 13.97 -0.82 11.15
C LYS A 69 14.57 -1.02 9.77
N ARG A 70 13.79 -1.53 8.80
CA ARG A 70 14.28 -1.78 7.45
C ARG A 70 14.58 -0.45 6.75
N ALA A 71 15.66 -0.44 5.98
CA ALA A 71 16.01 0.75 5.21
C ALA A 71 14.96 0.99 4.11
N ALA A 72 14.52 2.24 3.97
CA ALA A 72 13.68 2.63 2.85
C ALA A 72 14.40 2.39 1.52
N ILE A 73 13.63 2.06 0.48
CA ILE A 73 14.17 1.89 -0.87
C ILE A 73 14.79 3.22 -1.32
N ARG A 74 16.12 3.20 -1.54
CA ARG A 74 16.87 4.37 -1.99
C ARG A 74 16.37 4.83 -3.36
N PRO A 75 16.48 6.14 -3.68
CA PRO A 75 16.19 6.66 -5.01
C PRO A 75 16.94 5.89 -6.10
N LYS A 76 16.25 5.49 -7.16
CA LYS A 76 16.86 4.75 -8.28
C LYS A 76 16.84 5.58 -9.55
N LYS A 77 18.01 5.69 -10.18
CA LYS A 77 18.12 6.16 -11.55
C LYS A 77 17.71 5.03 -12.50
N ALA A 78 16.88 5.35 -13.47
CA ALA A 78 16.39 4.46 -14.49
C ALA A 78 16.90 4.90 -15.87
N ALA A 79 17.01 3.94 -16.77
CA ALA A 79 17.38 4.18 -18.16
C ALA A 79 16.22 3.75 -19.05
N LEU A 80 15.72 4.66 -19.89
CA LEU A 80 14.73 4.35 -20.91
C LEU A 80 15.45 3.80 -22.15
N THR A 81 15.09 2.59 -22.58
CA THR A 81 15.54 2.05 -23.87
C THR A 81 14.54 2.45 -24.96
N LEU A 82 15.04 3.08 -26.02
CA LEU A 82 14.25 3.48 -27.19
C LEU A 82 14.09 2.34 -28.20
N PRO A 83 13.05 2.36 -29.07
CA PRO A 83 11.98 3.36 -29.17
C PRO A 83 11.03 3.36 -27.95
N LEU A 84 10.33 4.49 -27.72
CA LEU A 84 9.45 4.65 -26.55
C LEU A 84 8.36 3.58 -26.51
N ASN A 85 7.71 3.31 -27.66
CA ASN A 85 6.64 2.32 -27.81
C ASN A 85 5.48 2.49 -26.81
N GLY A 86 5.18 3.73 -26.42
CA GLY A 86 4.06 4.05 -25.52
C GLY A 86 2.75 4.28 -26.27
N ASP A 87 1.64 3.95 -25.63
CA ASP A 87 0.28 4.19 -26.11
C ASP A 87 -0.40 5.31 -25.31
N ILE A 88 -0.85 6.34 -26.02
CA ILE A 88 -1.45 7.54 -25.43
C ILE A 88 -2.76 7.22 -24.71
N THR A 89 -3.60 6.35 -25.28
CA THR A 89 -4.91 6.01 -24.71
C THR A 89 -4.74 5.24 -23.42
N ARG A 90 -3.87 4.22 -23.40
CA ARG A 90 -3.55 3.49 -22.17
C ARG A 90 -2.90 4.41 -21.13
N GLY A 91 -2.00 5.30 -21.55
CA GLY A 91 -1.36 6.28 -20.67
C GLY A 91 -2.38 7.17 -19.97
N ARG A 92 -3.38 7.67 -20.71
CA ARG A 92 -4.49 8.44 -20.14
C ARG A 92 -5.29 7.63 -19.13
N GLU A 93 -5.66 6.39 -19.46
CA GLU A 93 -6.40 5.51 -18.56
C GLU A 93 -5.64 5.27 -17.24
N ILE A 94 -4.34 4.98 -17.31
CA ILE A 94 -3.48 4.80 -16.13
C ILE A 94 -3.43 6.08 -15.29
N ALA A 95 -3.33 7.24 -15.94
CA ALA A 95 -3.27 8.53 -15.26
C ALA A 95 -4.56 8.88 -14.51
N MET A 96 -5.72 8.42 -15.01
CA MET A 96 -7.04 8.65 -14.40
C MET A 96 -7.45 7.55 -13.41
N ALA A 97 -6.85 6.35 -13.49
CA ALA A 97 -7.27 5.20 -12.70
C ALA A 97 -6.81 5.30 -11.24
N SER A 98 -7.77 5.28 -10.30
CA SER A 98 -7.52 5.33 -8.85
C SER A 98 -6.71 4.15 -8.32
N ALA A 99 -6.87 2.97 -8.93
CA ALA A 99 -6.15 1.75 -8.57
C ALA A 99 -4.75 1.66 -9.21
N ARG A 100 -4.33 2.64 -10.01
CA ARG A 100 -3.10 2.58 -10.79
C ARG A 100 -2.26 3.85 -10.67
N GLY A 101 -2.10 4.63 -11.74
CA GLY A 101 -1.25 5.82 -11.72
C GLY A 101 -1.85 6.94 -10.87
N ASN A 102 -3.18 7.09 -10.88
CA ASN A 102 -3.94 8.06 -10.10
C ASN A 102 -3.32 9.47 -10.13
N CYS A 103 -2.77 9.87 -11.26
CA CYS A 103 -2.00 11.11 -11.40
C CYS A 103 -2.90 12.33 -11.18
N VAL A 104 -4.17 12.21 -11.54
CA VAL A 104 -5.15 13.30 -11.50
C VAL A 104 -5.46 13.80 -10.09
N THR A 105 -5.27 12.98 -9.05
CA THR A 105 -5.48 13.41 -7.66
C THR A 105 -4.42 14.38 -7.16
N CYS A 106 -3.32 14.53 -7.88
CA CYS A 106 -2.26 15.48 -7.56
C CYS A 106 -2.06 16.52 -8.65
N HIS A 107 -2.33 16.16 -9.91
CA HIS A 107 -2.04 16.98 -11.08
C HIS A 107 -3.31 17.29 -11.86
N GLN A 108 -3.38 18.51 -12.38
CA GLN A 108 -4.38 18.86 -13.37
C GLN A 108 -4.05 18.25 -14.74
N LEU A 109 -5.02 17.51 -15.28
CA LEU A 109 -4.94 16.78 -16.55
C LEU A 109 -6.19 17.06 -17.41
N PRO A 110 -6.12 16.89 -18.75
CA PRO A 110 -7.27 17.13 -19.62
C PRO A 110 -8.49 16.26 -19.31
N GLY A 111 -9.65 16.90 -19.15
CA GLY A 111 -10.94 16.25 -19.02
C GLY A 111 -11.33 15.81 -17.61
N ASP A 112 -10.68 16.35 -16.57
CA ASP A 112 -11.16 16.25 -15.19
C ASP A 112 -11.61 17.62 -14.67
N ASP A 113 -12.80 17.66 -14.07
CA ASP A 113 -13.41 18.85 -13.47
C ASP A 113 -12.89 19.11 -12.05
N TRP A 114 -12.34 18.09 -11.37
CA TRP A 114 -11.90 18.16 -9.97
C TRP A 114 -10.47 17.64 -9.75
N PRO A 115 -9.47 18.20 -10.44
CA PRO A 115 -8.08 17.78 -10.31
C PRO A 115 -7.49 18.17 -8.95
N GLY A 116 -6.47 17.43 -8.55
CA GLY A 116 -5.60 17.82 -7.44
C GLY A 116 -4.66 18.98 -7.77
N THR A 117 -4.14 19.61 -6.72
CA THR A 117 -3.24 20.77 -6.79
C THR A 117 -1.93 20.59 -6.02
N VAL A 118 -1.66 19.36 -5.55
CA VAL A 118 -0.42 19.04 -4.82
C VAL A 118 0.80 19.11 -5.75
N GLY A 119 0.63 18.61 -6.98
CA GLY A 119 1.62 18.71 -8.04
C GLY A 119 1.31 19.86 -8.98
N ASN A 120 2.28 20.20 -9.84
CA ASN A 120 2.10 21.22 -10.86
C ASN A 120 1.02 20.80 -11.88
N SER A 121 0.34 21.77 -12.48
CA SER A 121 -0.56 21.50 -13.62
C SER A 121 0.22 20.85 -14.77
N LEU A 122 -0.36 19.82 -15.37
CA LEU A 122 0.18 19.11 -16.52
C LEU A 122 -0.60 19.44 -17.80
N LEU A 123 -1.44 20.49 -17.78
CA LEU A 123 -2.03 21.03 -19.01
C LEU A 123 -0.93 21.63 -19.88
N GLN A 124 -1.05 21.46 -21.20
CA GLN A 124 -0.08 21.94 -22.17
C GLN A 124 1.33 21.39 -21.96
N TYR A 125 1.45 20.18 -21.41
CA TYR A 125 2.75 19.62 -21.04
C TYR A 125 3.71 19.49 -22.23
N LYS A 126 3.19 19.26 -23.44
CA LYS A 126 3.96 19.18 -24.69
C LYS A 126 4.82 20.42 -24.94
N LYS A 127 4.40 21.61 -24.50
CA LYS A 127 5.16 22.87 -24.68
C LYS A 127 6.53 22.89 -24.01
N TYR A 128 6.74 22.03 -23.01
CA TYR A 128 8.01 21.95 -22.30
C TYR A 128 9.07 21.18 -23.08
N GLU A 129 8.68 20.41 -24.11
CA GLU A 129 9.57 19.63 -24.97
C GLU A 129 10.58 18.76 -24.20
N TYR A 130 10.16 18.23 -23.05
CA TYR A 130 11.00 17.36 -22.25
C TYR A 130 11.25 16.04 -22.98
N THR A 131 12.50 15.58 -22.90
CA THR A 131 12.94 14.32 -23.48
C THR A 131 12.24 13.14 -22.80
N ALA A 132 12.00 12.07 -23.54
CA ALA A 132 11.26 10.90 -23.03
C ALA A 132 11.95 10.26 -21.82
N ASP A 133 13.28 10.23 -21.78
CA ASP A 133 14.08 9.73 -20.66
C ASP A 133 13.91 10.57 -19.39
N ARG A 134 13.78 11.89 -19.51
CA ARG A 134 13.53 12.79 -18.38
C ARG A 134 12.15 12.53 -17.78
N ILE A 135 11.12 12.44 -18.62
CA ILE A 135 9.75 12.17 -18.17
C ILE A 135 9.67 10.77 -17.56
N TYR A 136 10.29 9.78 -18.21
CA TYR A 136 10.38 8.42 -17.70
C TYR A 136 11.03 8.38 -16.32
N GLN A 137 12.17 9.06 -16.13
CA GLN A 137 12.82 9.16 -14.82
C GLN A 137 11.94 9.84 -13.77
N GLN A 138 11.22 10.91 -14.13
CA GLN A 138 10.31 11.62 -13.23
C GLN A 138 9.21 10.69 -12.70
N ILE A 139 8.62 9.86 -13.57
CA ILE A 139 7.57 8.91 -13.18
C ILE A 139 8.17 7.70 -12.45
N TYR A 140 9.32 7.20 -12.90
CA TYR A 140 9.98 6.04 -12.33
C TYR A 140 10.43 6.31 -10.88
N ASP A 141 11.15 7.42 -10.66
CA ASP A 141 11.57 7.88 -9.35
C ASP A 141 11.93 9.39 -9.37
N ALA A 142 10.95 10.22 -9.00
CA ALA A 142 11.13 11.68 -8.89
C ALA A 142 12.19 12.10 -7.85
N ARG A 143 12.56 11.22 -6.91
CA ARG A 143 13.50 11.54 -5.84
C ARG A 143 14.93 11.76 -6.33
N ILE A 144 15.21 11.33 -7.55
CA ILE A 144 16.47 11.63 -8.24
C ILE A 144 16.61 13.13 -8.53
N PHE A 145 15.51 13.81 -8.85
CA PHE A 145 15.52 15.26 -9.09
C PHE A 145 15.22 16.05 -7.83
N ASN A 146 14.30 15.56 -6.99
CA ASN A 146 13.93 16.18 -5.73
C ASN A 146 13.84 15.12 -4.61
N PRO A 147 14.86 14.99 -3.74
CA PRO A 147 14.89 13.98 -2.68
C PRO A 147 13.69 14.02 -1.71
N THR A 148 13.00 15.15 -1.60
CA THR A 148 11.82 15.32 -0.73
C THR A 148 10.50 15.27 -1.50
N SER A 149 10.52 14.78 -2.75
CA SER A 149 9.31 14.64 -3.57
C SER A 149 8.25 13.78 -2.89
N VAL A 150 7.02 14.27 -2.88
CA VAL A 150 5.83 13.52 -2.44
C VAL A 150 5.24 12.67 -3.56
N MET A 151 5.67 12.87 -4.82
CA MET A 151 5.26 12.04 -5.94
C MET A 151 5.74 10.60 -5.72
N PRO A 152 4.84 9.59 -5.76
CA PRO A 152 5.23 8.20 -5.54
C PRO A 152 6.29 7.75 -6.56
N PRO A 153 7.37 7.07 -6.15
CA PRO A 153 8.36 6.56 -7.08
C PRO A 153 7.85 5.22 -7.67
N PHE A 154 7.01 5.33 -8.70
CA PHE A 154 6.21 4.23 -9.24
C PHE A 154 7.05 3.04 -9.72
N GLY A 155 8.18 3.31 -10.37
CA GLY A 155 9.08 2.25 -10.85
C GLY A 155 9.90 1.62 -9.72
N SER A 156 10.46 2.44 -8.83
CA SER A 156 11.30 1.93 -7.72
C SER A 156 10.56 1.01 -6.75
N HIS A 157 9.25 1.19 -6.60
CA HIS A 157 8.35 0.35 -5.79
C HIS A 157 7.56 -0.68 -6.60
N ASN A 158 7.81 -0.82 -7.91
CA ASN A 158 7.08 -1.73 -8.80
C ASN A 158 5.55 -1.51 -8.78
N LEU A 159 5.10 -0.27 -8.59
CA LEU A 159 3.68 0.09 -8.65
C LEU A 159 3.18 0.09 -10.08
N LEU A 160 4.03 0.51 -11.02
CA LEU A 160 3.79 0.46 -12.46
C LEU A 160 4.89 -0.35 -13.15
N SER A 161 4.51 -1.07 -14.19
CA SER A 161 5.44 -1.75 -15.10
C SER A 161 6.15 -0.75 -16.03
N ASP A 162 7.26 -1.17 -16.63
CA ASP A 162 8.00 -0.38 -17.63
C ASP A 162 7.09 0.09 -18.78
N GLN A 163 6.22 -0.79 -19.29
CA GLN A 163 5.28 -0.45 -20.36
C GLN A 163 4.23 0.58 -19.93
N GLU A 164 3.70 0.48 -18.71
CA GLU A 164 2.75 1.47 -18.19
C GLU A 164 3.39 2.85 -18.04
N ILE A 165 4.65 2.90 -17.62
CA ILE A 165 5.40 4.17 -17.54
C ILE A 165 5.64 4.73 -18.95
N ARG A 166 5.97 3.89 -19.94
CA ARG A 166 6.11 4.33 -21.35
C ARG A 166 4.81 4.90 -21.91
N ASP A 167 3.69 4.25 -21.62
CA ASP A 167 2.36 4.72 -22.03
C ASP A 167 2.05 6.09 -21.40
N LEU A 168 2.37 6.29 -20.11
CA LEU A 168 2.26 7.59 -19.45
C LEU A 168 3.16 8.65 -20.08
N VAL A 169 4.42 8.32 -20.42
CA VAL A 169 5.33 9.26 -21.11
C VAL A 169 4.74 9.70 -22.44
N ALA A 170 4.23 8.77 -23.25
CA ALA A 170 3.59 9.07 -24.52
C ALA A 170 2.36 9.97 -24.34
N TYR A 171 1.52 9.67 -23.35
CA TYR A 171 0.37 10.51 -23.01
C TYR A 171 0.79 11.94 -22.63
N LEU A 172 1.74 12.11 -21.70
CA LEU A 172 2.19 13.44 -21.28
C LEU A 172 2.76 14.26 -22.44
N GLN A 173 3.50 13.62 -23.36
CA GLN A 173 4.03 14.29 -24.56
C GLN A 173 2.95 14.67 -25.58
N SER A 174 1.73 14.12 -25.47
CA SER A 174 0.60 14.48 -26.33
C SER A 174 -0.29 15.60 -25.78
N ILE A 175 -0.13 16.01 -24.52
CA ILE A 175 -1.02 17.01 -23.89
C ILE A 175 -0.69 18.41 -24.40
N GLU A 176 -1.62 19.00 -25.14
CA GLU A 176 -1.53 20.35 -25.73
C GLU A 176 -2.01 21.48 -24.84
#